data_AF-A0A1F7U795-F1
#
_entry.id   AF-A0A1F7U795-F1
#
_cell.length_a   1.000
_cell.length_b   1.000
_cell.length_c   1.000
_cell.angle_alpha   90.00
_cell.angle_beta   90.00
_cell.angle_gamma   90.00
#
_symmetry.space_group_name_H-M   'P 1'
#
loop_
_entity.id
_entity.type
_entity.pdbx_description
1 polymer ?
#
loop_
_entity_poly.entity_id
_entity_poly.type
_entity_poly.pdbx_seq_one_letter_code
_entity_poly.pdbx_strand_id
1 'polypeptide(L)'
;MKFPVNQTFFGRQLRALAAEVLALVAFFWLPAPWSYLSYAAALWLALEAWSGHCLLNRLFLKHGVLGGELRRPHRDIVIFAVMTAVFAVAAPMSVFWSQRLLVDDLGRLQVAYDQAVAATDRRLRVESQDAAVRLEIVLDDFYRRYRSYRPFAIKTDRQLGVELAQFAELGRPIKFEAVQGDLGQARRLLSGPVDFVGGIMARNRLSALSLALVVFKEAGLVTLLDAAERGDSAQLIRQYDNLNARWGAVEALATGPEFAAVRAAIEALMDAARLNQTEKLLPLAKSLRAAFGKAYFFRD
;
A
#
# COMPACT_ATOMS: atom_id res chain seq x y z
N MET A 1 29.60 -44.64 -7.30
CA MET A 1 29.44 -43.55 -8.30
C MET A 1 29.95 -42.25 -7.69
N LYS A 2 31.12 -41.77 -8.12
CA LYS A 2 31.61 -40.43 -7.75
C LYS A 2 30.99 -39.45 -8.74
N PHE A 3 30.04 -38.66 -8.28
CA PHE A 3 29.51 -37.57 -9.09
C PHE A 3 30.59 -36.48 -9.24
N PRO A 4 30.92 -36.03 -10.46
CA PRO A 4 31.90 -34.97 -10.65
C PRO A 4 31.29 -33.64 -10.15
N VAL A 5 31.75 -33.19 -8.97
CA VAL A 5 31.45 -31.87 -8.42
C VAL A 5 32.29 -30.86 -9.18
N ASN A 6 31.73 -30.25 -10.22
CA ASN A 6 32.44 -29.29 -11.05
C ASN A 6 31.64 -27.98 -11.18
N GLN A 7 31.45 -27.30 -10.05
CA GLN A 7 31.01 -25.92 -10.01
C GLN A 7 32.02 -25.09 -9.21
N THR A 8 32.37 -23.91 -9.73
CA THR A 8 33.10 -22.90 -8.96
C THR A 8 32.24 -22.47 -7.76
N PHE A 9 32.87 -22.33 -6.61
CA PHE A 9 32.21 -21.92 -5.36
C PHE A 9 31.36 -20.63 -5.52
N PHE A 10 31.82 -19.71 -6.38
CA PHE A 10 31.10 -18.48 -6.73
C PHE A 10 29.73 -18.73 -7.38
N GLY A 11 29.62 -19.72 -8.28
CA GLY A 11 28.34 -20.07 -8.90
C GLY A 11 27.31 -20.63 -7.91
N ARG A 12 27.76 -21.33 -6.86
CA ARG A 12 26.86 -21.83 -5.81
C ARG A 12 26.32 -20.69 -4.95
N GLN A 13 27.17 -19.74 -4.58
CA GLN A 13 26.81 -18.55 -3.82
C GLN A 13 25.79 -17.68 -4.57
N LEU A 14 25.99 -17.45 -5.88
CA LEU A 14 25.07 -16.66 -6.68
C LEU A 14 23.66 -17.29 -6.77
N ARG A 15 23.58 -18.63 -6.86
CA ARG A 15 22.30 -19.36 -6.84
C ARG A 15 21.62 -19.29 -5.48
N ALA A 16 22.39 -19.36 -4.40
CA ALA A 16 21.86 -19.19 -3.05
C ALA A 16 21.26 -17.78 -2.86
N LEU A 17 21.96 -16.74 -3.32
CA LEU A 17 21.45 -15.37 -3.32
C LEU A 17 20.19 -15.23 -4.19
N ALA A 18 20.18 -15.80 -5.39
CA ALA A 18 19.01 -15.77 -6.27
C ALA A 18 17.80 -16.50 -5.64
N ALA A 19 18.02 -17.64 -4.99
CA ALA A 19 16.99 -18.37 -4.26
C ALA A 19 16.40 -17.53 -3.12
N GLU A 20 17.25 -16.84 -2.36
CA GLU A 20 16.84 -15.95 -1.27
C GLU A 20 16.01 -14.76 -1.77
N VAL A 21 16.47 -14.09 -2.83
CA VAL A 21 15.71 -12.99 -3.47
C VAL A 21 14.36 -13.47 -3.97
N LEU A 22 14.30 -14.62 -4.65
CA LEU A 22 13.03 -15.19 -5.13
C LEU A 22 12.09 -15.58 -3.98
N ALA A 23 12.62 -16.08 -2.86
CA ALA A 23 11.83 -16.39 -1.68
C ALA A 23 11.25 -15.14 -1.02
N LEU A 24 12.05 -14.06 -0.92
CA LEU A 24 11.59 -12.77 -0.38
C LEU A 24 10.52 -12.13 -1.29
N VAL A 25 10.74 -12.12 -2.60
CA VAL A 25 9.77 -11.61 -3.57
C VAL A 25 8.47 -12.42 -3.54
N ALA A 26 8.57 -13.76 -3.49
CA ALA A 26 7.42 -14.63 -3.33
C ALA A 26 6.64 -14.37 -2.04
N PHE A 27 7.36 -14.10 -0.95
CA PHE A 27 6.75 -13.93 0.35
C PHE A 27 6.05 -12.57 0.51
N PHE A 28 6.66 -11.50 0.03
CA PHE A 28 6.17 -10.15 0.28
C PHE A 28 5.37 -9.54 -0.85
N TRP A 29 5.59 -9.93 -2.12
CA TRP A 29 5.13 -9.15 -3.27
C TRP A 29 4.26 -9.91 -4.27
N LEU A 30 4.37 -11.24 -4.33
CA LEU A 30 3.66 -12.01 -5.35
C LEU A 30 2.27 -12.51 -4.88
N PRO A 31 1.22 -12.34 -5.70
CA PRO A 31 -0.06 -13.02 -5.48
C PRO A 31 0.06 -14.53 -5.75
N ALA A 32 -0.84 -15.31 -5.18
CA ALA A 32 -1.09 -16.68 -5.64
C ALA A 32 -1.72 -16.64 -7.05
N PRO A 33 -1.34 -17.53 -7.99
CA PRO A 33 -0.43 -18.69 -7.84
C PRO A 33 1.06 -18.39 -8.10
N TRP A 34 1.42 -17.18 -8.53
CA TRP A 34 2.79 -16.81 -8.90
C TRP A 34 3.78 -16.96 -7.74
N SER A 35 3.34 -16.72 -6.50
CA SER A 35 4.14 -16.98 -5.31
C SER A 35 4.58 -18.45 -5.21
N TYR A 36 3.71 -19.41 -5.53
CA TYR A 36 4.04 -20.84 -5.51
C TYR A 36 5.11 -21.21 -6.54
N LEU A 37 5.01 -20.65 -7.75
CA LEU A 37 6.02 -20.85 -8.80
C LEU A 37 7.38 -20.29 -8.38
N SER A 38 7.39 -19.09 -7.78
CA SER A 38 8.61 -18.46 -7.28
C SER A 38 9.23 -19.24 -6.13
N TYR A 39 8.42 -19.80 -5.21
CA TYR A 39 8.93 -20.70 -4.17
C TYR A 39 9.49 -22.00 -4.73
N ALA A 40 8.86 -22.59 -5.73
CA ALA A 40 9.38 -23.79 -6.39
C ALA A 40 10.73 -23.52 -7.07
N ALA A 41 10.87 -22.38 -7.76
CA ALA A 41 12.12 -21.94 -8.36
C ALA A 41 13.20 -21.65 -7.30
N ALA A 42 12.84 -20.98 -6.21
CA ALA A 42 13.75 -20.72 -5.09
C ALA A 42 14.25 -22.03 -4.46
N LEU A 43 13.35 -22.99 -4.22
CA LEU A 43 13.70 -24.31 -3.69
C LEU A 43 14.64 -25.07 -4.64
N TRP A 44 14.35 -25.05 -5.94
CA TRP A 44 15.19 -25.68 -6.95
C TRP A 44 16.62 -25.09 -6.94
N LEU A 45 16.74 -23.77 -6.95
CA LEU A 45 18.04 -23.09 -6.90
C LEU A 45 18.80 -23.33 -5.59
N ALA A 46 18.08 -23.41 -4.46
CA ALA A 46 18.67 -23.76 -3.17
C ALA A 46 19.22 -25.19 -3.16
N LEU A 47 18.49 -26.15 -3.75
CA LEU A 47 18.94 -27.54 -3.89
C LEU A 47 20.15 -27.67 -4.83
N GLU A 48 20.20 -26.90 -5.93
CA GLU A 48 21.39 -26.84 -6.80
C GLU A 48 22.59 -26.23 -6.07
N ALA A 49 22.38 -25.16 -5.29
CA ALA A 49 23.43 -24.51 -4.50
C ALA A 49 23.98 -25.45 -3.41
N TRP A 50 23.11 -26.23 -2.75
CA TRP A 50 23.53 -27.23 -1.76
C TRP A 50 24.29 -28.37 -2.42
N SER A 51 23.68 -29.07 -3.38
CA SER A 51 24.23 -30.29 -3.99
C SER A 51 25.48 -30.06 -4.85
N GLY A 52 25.73 -28.81 -5.27
CA GLY A 52 26.84 -28.47 -6.17
C GLY A 52 26.68 -29.05 -7.58
N HIS A 53 25.53 -29.65 -7.89
CA HIS A 53 25.21 -30.22 -9.19
C HIS A 53 24.55 -29.18 -10.09
N CYS A 54 24.99 -29.09 -11.35
CA CYS A 54 24.38 -28.20 -12.34
C CYS A 54 23.67 -29.02 -13.42
N LEU A 55 22.34 -29.11 -13.38
CA LEU A 55 21.57 -29.62 -14.52
C LEU A 55 21.47 -28.56 -15.64
N LEU A 56 21.38 -27.27 -15.28
CA LEU A 56 21.28 -26.14 -16.22
C LEU A 56 22.54 -25.89 -17.05
N ASN A 57 23.75 -25.93 -16.47
CA ASN A 57 24.99 -25.82 -17.27
C ASN A 57 25.15 -27.00 -18.23
N ARG A 58 24.60 -28.17 -17.89
CA ARG A 58 24.64 -29.36 -18.75
C ARG A 58 23.77 -29.22 -20.00
N LEU A 59 22.73 -28.39 -19.94
CA LEU A 59 21.80 -28.11 -21.05
C LEU A 59 22.22 -26.89 -21.88
N PHE A 60 22.78 -25.84 -21.27
CA PHE A 60 23.07 -24.58 -21.97
C PHE A 60 24.54 -24.27 -22.24
N LEU A 61 25.50 -24.84 -21.50
CA LEU A 61 26.93 -24.52 -21.62
C LEU A 61 27.73 -25.78 -21.91
N LYS A 62 27.73 -26.21 -23.18
CA LYS A 62 28.56 -27.33 -23.67
C LYS A 62 30.05 -27.01 -23.80
N HIS A 63 30.50 -25.79 -23.50
CA HIS A 63 31.90 -25.38 -23.61
C HIS A 63 32.32 -24.53 -22.41
N GLY A 64 33.52 -24.81 -21.88
CA GLY A 64 34.30 -23.81 -21.14
C GLY A 64 34.77 -24.24 -19.76
N VAL A 65 35.92 -24.91 -19.74
CA VAL A 65 36.84 -25.05 -18.60
C VAL A 65 37.10 -23.69 -17.94
N LEU A 66 36.98 -23.60 -16.61
CA LEU A 66 37.80 -22.70 -15.79
C LEU A 66 38.14 -23.44 -14.48
N GLY A 67 39.45 -23.61 -14.28
CA GLY A 67 40.06 -24.42 -13.23
C GLY A 67 39.75 -23.96 -11.81
N GLY A 68 40.12 -24.84 -10.86
CA GLY A 68 39.90 -24.64 -9.43
C GLY A 68 40.49 -23.33 -8.93
N GLU A 69 39.61 -22.40 -8.53
CA GLU A 69 40.02 -21.27 -7.70
C GLU A 69 40.39 -21.78 -6.30
N LEU A 70 41.58 -21.40 -5.82
CA LEU A 70 41.91 -21.54 -4.39
C LEU A 70 40.81 -20.87 -3.56
N ARG A 71 40.26 -21.62 -2.60
CA ARG A 71 39.28 -21.14 -1.62
C ARG A 71 39.89 -19.95 -0.87
N ARG A 72 39.46 -18.74 -1.19
CA ARG A 72 39.88 -17.51 -0.48
C ARG A 72 38.88 -17.26 0.65
N PRO A 73 39.20 -17.58 1.92
CA PRO A 73 38.24 -17.51 3.03
C PRO A 73 37.62 -16.11 3.19
N HIS A 74 38.36 -15.05 2.86
CA HIS A 74 37.84 -13.68 2.88
C HIS A 74 36.71 -13.42 1.89
N ARG A 75 36.70 -14.07 0.71
CA ARG A 75 35.63 -13.88 -0.28
C ARG A 75 34.32 -14.53 0.18
N ASP A 76 34.44 -15.68 0.84
CA ASP A 76 33.30 -16.45 1.35
C ASP A 76 32.58 -15.68 2.47
N ILE A 77 33.37 -15.08 3.38
CA ILE A 77 32.87 -14.20 4.45
C ILE A 77 32.17 -12.98 3.87
N VAL A 78 32.74 -12.35 2.84
CA VAL A 78 32.13 -11.16 2.20
C VAL A 78 30.79 -11.50 1.57
N ILE A 79 30.66 -12.61 0.83
CA ILE A 79 29.39 -12.94 0.19
C ILE A 79 28.34 -13.34 1.24
N PHE A 80 28.72 -14.09 2.27
CA PHE A 80 27.81 -14.38 3.40
C PHE A 80 27.35 -13.10 4.11
N ALA A 81 28.27 -12.15 4.32
CA ALA A 81 27.94 -10.84 4.86
C ALA A 81 26.99 -10.06 3.95
N VAL A 82 27.18 -10.12 2.62
CA VAL A 82 26.27 -9.51 1.64
C VAL A 82 24.88 -10.14 1.66
N MET A 83 24.77 -11.48 1.68
CA MET A 83 23.48 -12.17 1.80
C MET A 83 22.75 -11.77 3.08
N THR A 84 23.46 -11.80 4.20
CA THR A 84 22.92 -11.38 5.50
C THR A 84 22.47 -9.92 5.49
N ALA A 85 23.27 -9.03 4.89
CA ALA A 85 22.92 -7.61 4.76
C ALA A 85 21.69 -7.40 3.85
N VAL A 86 21.59 -8.12 2.73
CA VAL A 86 20.42 -8.08 1.85
C VAL A 86 19.19 -8.53 2.60
N PHE A 87 19.22 -9.64 3.34
CA PHE A 87 18.08 -10.09 4.13
C PHE A 87 17.70 -9.09 5.22
N ALA A 88 18.69 -8.61 5.98
CA ALA A 88 18.50 -7.67 7.09
C ALA A 88 17.87 -6.35 6.64
N VAL A 89 18.10 -5.90 5.41
CA VAL A 89 17.50 -4.68 4.85
C VAL A 89 16.21 -4.98 4.08
N ALA A 90 16.20 -5.98 3.21
CA ALA A 90 15.09 -6.25 2.30
C ALA A 90 13.83 -6.71 3.03
N ALA A 91 13.97 -7.50 4.11
CA ALA A 91 12.82 -7.97 4.88
C ALA A 91 12.06 -6.82 5.58
N PRO A 92 12.68 -5.98 6.43
CA PRO A 92 11.95 -4.87 7.07
C PRO A 92 11.45 -3.85 6.04
N MET A 93 12.23 -3.57 4.99
CA MET A 93 11.80 -2.67 3.92
C MET A 93 10.55 -3.22 3.19
N SER A 94 10.50 -4.52 2.92
CA SER A 94 9.33 -5.15 2.30
C SER A 94 8.12 -5.19 3.22
N VAL A 95 8.31 -5.40 4.53
CA VAL A 95 7.24 -5.29 5.53
C VAL A 95 6.63 -3.89 5.49
N PHE A 96 7.47 -2.86 5.60
CA PHE A 96 7.07 -1.46 5.58
C PHE A 96 6.27 -1.11 4.32
N TRP A 97 6.80 -1.42 3.14
CA TRP A 97 6.12 -1.07 1.88
C TRP A 97 4.82 -1.84 1.65
N SER A 98 4.80 -3.14 1.98
CA SER A 98 3.58 -3.94 1.82
C SER A 98 2.47 -3.50 2.78
N GLN A 99 2.82 -3.10 4.00
CA GLN A 99 1.88 -2.50 4.97
C GLN A 99 1.37 -1.15 4.50
N ARG A 100 2.26 -0.30 3.98
CA ARG A 100 1.89 1.02 3.46
C ARG A 100 0.89 0.91 2.32
N LEU A 101 1.14 0.04 1.35
CA LEU A 101 0.22 -0.21 0.23
C LEU A 101 -1.16 -0.66 0.73
N LEU A 102 -1.20 -1.52 1.75
CA LEU A 102 -2.44 -1.95 2.36
C LEU A 102 -3.20 -0.78 3.01
N VAL A 103 -2.51 0.06 3.79
CA VAL A 103 -3.14 1.22 4.43
C VAL A 103 -3.61 2.23 3.38
N ASP A 104 -2.85 2.44 2.31
CA ASP A 104 -3.25 3.31 1.20
C ASP A 104 -4.57 2.81 0.56
N ASP A 105 -4.67 1.52 0.28
CA ASP A 105 -5.87 0.91 -0.29
C ASP A 105 -7.06 0.92 0.71
N LEU A 106 -6.82 0.68 2.01
CA LEU A 106 -7.83 0.79 3.06
C LEU A 106 -8.34 2.24 3.21
N GLY A 107 -7.46 3.23 3.10
CA GLY A 107 -7.84 4.64 3.16
C GLY A 107 -8.68 5.06 1.97
N ARG A 108 -8.36 4.60 0.75
CA ARG A 108 -9.21 4.82 -0.43
C ARG A 108 -10.59 4.20 -0.27
N LEU A 109 -10.64 3.00 0.29
CA LEU A 109 -11.90 2.32 0.60
C LEU A 109 -12.71 3.10 1.64
N GLN A 110 -12.09 3.52 2.73
CA GLN A 110 -12.73 4.34 3.76
C GLN A 110 -13.32 5.63 3.17
N VAL A 111 -12.56 6.33 2.32
CA VAL A 111 -13.03 7.56 1.68
C VAL A 111 -14.24 7.30 0.77
N ALA A 112 -14.20 6.25 -0.05
CA ALA A 112 -15.34 5.90 -0.92
C ALA A 112 -16.59 5.53 -0.09
N TYR A 113 -16.39 4.82 1.01
CA TYR A 113 -17.46 4.44 1.93
C TYR A 113 -18.07 5.67 2.63
N ASP A 114 -17.25 6.55 3.20
CA ASP A 114 -17.70 7.78 3.86
C ASP A 114 -18.47 8.68 2.89
N GLN A 115 -18.05 8.75 1.63
CA GLN A 115 -18.75 9.50 0.58
C GLN A 115 -20.12 8.90 0.27
N ALA A 116 -20.23 7.58 0.13
CA ALA A 116 -21.50 6.91 -0.10
C ALA A 116 -22.46 7.11 1.08
N VAL A 117 -21.96 7.02 2.31
CA VAL A 117 -22.71 7.30 3.53
C VAL A 117 -23.21 8.75 3.56
N ALA A 118 -22.33 9.72 3.35
CA ALA A 118 -22.69 11.14 3.42
C ALA A 118 -23.70 11.53 2.33
N ALA A 119 -23.52 11.02 1.10
CA ALA A 119 -24.43 11.31 -0.01
C ALA A 119 -25.83 10.73 0.22
N THR A 120 -25.91 9.50 0.72
CA THR A 120 -27.19 8.83 1.03
C THR A 120 -27.88 9.48 2.22
N ASP A 121 -27.14 9.90 3.26
CA ASP A 121 -27.69 10.64 4.41
C ASP A 121 -28.32 11.98 4.00
N ARG A 122 -27.66 12.70 3.09
CA ARG A 122 -28.17 13.98 2.55
C ARG A 122 -29.27 13.81 1.50
N ARG A 123 -29.59 12.56 1.14
CA ARG A 123 -30.56 12.21 0.08
C ARG A 123 -30.25 12.86 -1.28
N LEU A 124 -28.97 13.07 -1.58
CA LEU A 124 -28.52 13.68 -2.84
C LEU A 124 -28.48 12.59 -3.92
N ARG A 125 -29.50 12.55 -4.79
CA ARG A 125 -29.69 11.43 -5.73
C ARG A 125 -28.49 11.20 -6.65
N VAL A 126 -28.04 12.24 -7.36
CA VAL A 126 -26.92 12.12 -8.31
C VAL A 126 -25.62 11.77 -7.58
N GLU A 127 -25.30 12.47 -6.50
CA GLU A 127 -24.10 12.20 -5.71
C GLU A 127 -24.11 10.81 -5.08
N SER A 128 -25.27 10.30 -4.65
CA SER A 128 -25.41 8.95 -4.09
C SER A 128 -25.17 7.88 -5.14
N GLN A 129 -25.63 8.10 -6.37
CA GLN A 129 -25.39 7.19 -7.49
C GLN A 129 -23.89 7.13 -7.81
N ASP A 130 -23.26 8.28 -7.98
CA ASP A 130 -21.83 8.37 -8.27
C ASP A 130 -20.97 7.78 -7.15
N ALA A 131 -21.30 8.08 -5.89
CA ALA A 131 -20.59 7.55 -4.74
C ALA A 131 -20.77 6.03 -4.59
N ALA A 132 -21.96 5.50 -4.87
CA ALA A 132 -22.22 4.05 -4.82
C ALA A 132 -21.49 3.30 -5.94
N VAL A 133 -21.44 3.86 -7.16
CA VAL A 133 -20.62 3.32 -8.26
C VAL A 133 -19.14 3.34 -7.89
N ARG A 134 -18.65 4.45 -7.33
CA ARG A 134 -17.25 4.56 -6.90
C ARG A 134 -16.93 3.54 -5.81
N LEU A 135 -17.81 3.36 -4.83
CA LEU A 135 -17.64 2.39 -3.76
C LEU A 135 -17.55 0.96 -4.30
N GLU A 136 -18.43 0.56 -5.22
CA GLU A 136 -18.38 -0.77 -5.85
C GLU A 136 -17.04 -1.00 -6.58
N ILE A 137 -16.56 -0.01 -7.35
CA ILE A 137 -15.28 -0.12 -8.08
C ILE A 137 -14.11 -0.30 -7.10
N VAL A 138 -14.02 0.56 -6.08
CA VAL A 138 -12.92 0.50 -5.10
C VAL A 138 -12.97 -0.80 -4.29
N LEU A 139 -14.17 -1.29 -3.98
CA LEU A 139 -14.36 -2.56 -3.31
C LEU A 139 -13.95 -3.76 -4.15
N ASP A 140 -14.36 -3.80 -5.41
CA ASP A 140 -13.99 -4.90 -6.31
C ASP A 140 -12.47 -4.92 -6.53
N ASP A 141 -11.84 -3.75 -6.69
CA ASP A 141 -10.38 -3.64 -6.76
C ASP A 141 -9.69 -4.14 -5.49
N PHE A 142 -10.17 -3.72 -4.32
CA PHE A 142 -9.66 -4.18 -3.03
C PHE A 142 -9.81 -5.70 -2.88
N TYR A 143 -11.01 -6.23 -3.18
CA TYR A 143 -11.33 -7.65 -3.12
C TYR A 143 -10.43 -8.47 -4.05
N ARG A 144 -10.34 -8.12 -5.34
CA ARG A 144 -9.54 -8.84 -6.34
C ARG A 144 -8.07 -8.91 -5.95
N ARG A 145 -7.53 -7.80 -5.44
CA ARG A 145 -6.16 -7.73 -4.95
C ARG A 145 -5.97 -8.60 -3.71
N TYR A 146 -6.72 -8.38 -2.65
CA TYR A 146 -6.45 -9.00 -1.36
C TYR A 146 -6.99 -10.43 -1.20
N ARG A 147 -7.80 -10.90 -2.14
CA ARG A 147 -8.13 -12.32 -2.29
C ARG A 147 -6.91 -13.15 -2.72
N SER A 148 -6.07 -12.62 -3.61
CA SER A 148 -4.95 -13.35 -4.21
C SER A 148 -3.58 -12.97 -3.62
N TYR A 149 -3.44 -11.73 -3.17
CA TYR A 149 -2.24 -11.17 -2.56
C TYR A 149 -2.48 -10.83 -1.09
N ARG A 150 -1.66 -11.35 -0.17
CA ARG A 150 -1.75 -11.02 1.25
C ARG A 150 -0.43 -10.42 1.76
N PRO A 151 -0.38 -9.09 1.99
CA PRO A 151 0.72 -8.42 2.67
C PRO A 151 1.04 -9.08 4.01
N PHE A 152 2.27 -8.88 4.49
CA PHE A 152 2.74 -9.48 5.73
C PHE A 152 1.81 -9.23 6.93
N ALA A 153 1.31 -7.99 7.07
CA ALA A 153 0.43 -7.62 8.18
C ALA A 153 -0.87 -8.41 8.27
N ILE A 154 -1.43 -8.86 7.14
CA ILE A 154 -2.73 -9.55 7.08
C ILE A 154 -2.59 -11.01 6.64
N LYS A 155 -1.36 -11.50 6.51
CA LYS A 155 -1.08 -12.84 5.97
C LYS A 155 -1.67 -13.95 6.84
N THR A 156 -1.71 -13.71 8.15
CA THR A 156 -2.28 -14.61 9.16
C THR A 156 -3.74 -14.31 9.51
N ASP A 157 -4.35 -13.27 8.92
CA ASP A 157 -5.75 -12.95 9.17
C ASP A 157 -6.67 -13.99 8.52
N ARG A 158 -7.30 -14.81 9.37
CA ARG A 158 -8.23 -15.86 8.96
C ARG A 158 -9.63 -15.32 8.64
N GLN A 159 -10.02 -14.20 9.25
CA GLN A 159 -11.35 -13.60 9.11
C GLN A 159 -11.46 -12.79 7.83
N LEU A 160 -10.34 -12.19 7.39
CA LEU A 160 -10.28 -11.34 6.20
C LEU A 160 -10.94 -11.96 4.97
N GLY A 161 -10.74 -13.26 4.71
CA GLY A 161 -11.30 -13.91 3.53
C GLY A 161 -12.83 -13.95 3.52
N VAL A 162 -13.45 -14.17 4.69
CA VAL A 162 -14.90 -14.20 4.85
C VAL A 162 -15.48 -12.80 4.77
N GLU A 163 -14.86 -11.84 5.47
CA GLU A 163 -15.31 -10.45 5.47
C GLU A 163 -15.19 -9.81 4.07
N LEU A 164 -14.10 -10.09 3.35
CA LEU A 164 -13.93 -9.65 1.97
C LEU A 164 -15.03 -10.17 1.04
N ALA A 165 -15.43 -11.43 1.20
CA ALA A 165 -16.52 -12.00 0.41
C ALA A 165 -17.87 -11.34 0.75
N GLN A 166 -18.16 -11.18 2.05
CA GLN A 166 -19.38 -10.50 2.51
C GLN A 166 -19.46 -9.06 1.98
N PHE A 167 -18.35 -8.32 2.03
CA PHE A 167 -18.35 -6.92 1.61
C PHE A 167 -18.43 -6.77 0.09
N ALA A 168 -17.78 -7.66 -0.67
CA ALA A 168 -17.92 -7.70 -2.14
C ALA A 168 -19.38 -7.97 -2.56
N GLU A 169 -20.11 -8.78 -1.79
CA GLU A 169 -21.54 -9.04 -2.02
C GLU A 169 -22.43 -7.83 -1.70
N LEU A 170 -22.02 -6.94 -0.79
CA LEU A 170 -22.78 -5.73 -0.43
C LEU A 170 -22.68 -4.60 -1.44
N GLY A 171 -21.56 -4.51 -2.18
CA GLY A 171 -21.32 -3.41 -3.13
C GLY A 171 -22.37 -3.33 -4.24
N ARG A 172 -22.80 -4.48 -4.78
CA ARG A 172 -23.78 -4.54 -5.88
C ARG A 172 -25.19 -4.11 -5.44
N PRO A 173 -25.76 -4.62 -4.32
CA PRO A 173 -26.99 -4.11 -3.74
C PRO A 173 -26.94 -2.62 -3.45
N ILE A 174 -25.88 -2.11 -2.82
CA ILE A 174 -25.77 -0.67 -2.51
C ILE A 174 -25.88 0.18 -3.78
N LYS A 175 -25.14 -0.18 -4.85
CA LYS A 175 -25.27 0.50 -6.14
C LYS A 175 -26.68 0.40 -6.70
N PHE A 176 -27.25 -0.80 -6.71
CA PHE A 176 -28.58 -1.04 -7.29
C PHE A 176 -29.62 -0.13 -6.65
N GLU A 177 -29.68 -0.07 -5.32
CA GLU A 177 -30.63 0.76 -4.57
C GLU A 177 -30.38 2.26 -4.81
N ALA A 178 -29.12 2.69 -4.83
CA ALA A 178 -28.76 4.08 -5.11
C ALA A 178 -29.18 4.52 -6.53
N VAL A 179 -28.99 3.65 -7.53
CA VAL A 179 -29.38 3.89 -8.92
C VAL A 179 -30.89 3.93 -9.08
N GLN A 180 -31.62 3.01 -8.45
CA GLN A 180 -33.08 3.03 -8.43
C GLN A 180 -33.65 4.24 -7.67
N GLY A 181 -32.88 4.79 -6.75
CA GLY A 181 -33.24 5.97 -5.97
C GLY A 181 -33.84 5.64 -4.60
N ASP A 182 -33.80 4.38 -4.16
CA ASP A 182 -34.11 4.01 -2.78
C ASP A 182 -32.88 4.26 -1.89
N LEU A 183 -32.67 5.54 -1.57
CA LEU A 183 -31.56 5.97 -0.72
C LEU A 183 -31.70 5.47 0.72
N GLY A 184 -32.93 5.17 1.17
CA GLY A 184 -33.17 4.60 2.50
C GLY A 184 -32.70 3.15 2.59
N GLN A 185 -32.95 2.35 1.57
CA GLN A 185 -32.42 0.99 1.47
C GLN A 185 -30.91 0.97 1.26
N ALA A 186 -30.38 1.83 0.37
CA ALA A 186 -28.94 1.99 0.19
C ALA A 186 -28.24 2.35 1.52
N ARG A 187 -28.83 3.28 2.29
CA ARG A 187 -28.30 3.67 3.60
C ARG A 187 -28.32 2.53 4.61
N ARG A 188 -29.40 1.75 4.67
CA ARG A 188 -29.50 0.57 5.55
C ARG A 188 -28.43 -0.47 5.22
N LEU A 189 -28.18 -0.73 3.94
CA LEU A 189 -27.12 -1.63 3.49
C LEU A 189 -25.73 -1.09 3.87
N LEU A 190 -25.50 0.21 3.75
CA LEU A 190 -24.27 0.86 4.20
C LEU A 190 -24.08 0.79 5.72
N SER A 191 -25.15 0.80 6.53
CA SER A 191 -25.03 0.63 7.98
C SER A 191 -24.76 -0.80 8.45
N GLY A 192 -24.94 -1.80 7.57
CA GLY A 192 -24.78 -3.22 7.88
C GLY A 192 -23.34 -3.67 8.17
N PRO A 193 -22.31 -3.26 7.40
CA PRO A 193 -20.93 -3.58 7.72
C PRO A 193 -20.39 -2.60 8.77
N VAL A 194 -20.49 -2.99 10.04
CA VAL A 194 -19.86 -2.30 11.17
C VAL A 194 -18.35 -2.24 10.94
N ASP A 195 -17.86 -1.03 10.65
CA ASP A 195 -16.45 -0.62 10.66
C ASP A 195 -15.44 -1.66 10.11
N PHE A 196 -15.64 -2.11 8.87
CA PHE A 196 -14.77 -3.10 8.21
C PHE A 196 -13.29 -2.68 8.20
N VAL A 197 -13.03 -1.40 7.89
CA VAL A 197 -11.68 -0.85 7.86
C VAL A 197 -11.08 -0.82 9.26
N GLY A 198 -11.80 -0.30 10.27
CA GLY A 198 -11.34 -0.28 11.65
C GLY A 198 -11.11 -1.68 12.23
N GLY A 199 -11.97 -2.64 11.89
CA GLY A 199 -11.84 -4.06 12.25
C GLY A 199 -10.55 -4.69 11.71
N ILE A 200 -10.27 -4.51 10.41
CA ILE A 200 -9.01 -4.98 9.80
C ILE A 200 -7.81 -4.32 10.47
N MET A 201 -7.87 -3.00 10.69
CA MET A 201 -6.77 -2.28 11.29
C MET A 201 -6.46 -2.73 12.71
N ALA A 202 -7.48 -2.87 13.55
CA ALA A 202 -7.34 -3.27 14.94
C ALA A 202 -6.76 -4.68 15.07
N ARG A 203 -7.29 -5.65 14.31
CA ARG A 203 -6.82 -7.06 14.36
C ARG A 203 -5.38 -7.20 13.89
N ASN A 204 -4.98 -6.41 12.90
CA ASN A 204 -3.67 -6.51 12.26
C ASN A 204 -2.67 -5.45 12.78
N ARG A 205 -3.02 -4.75 13.87
CA ARG A 205 -2.18 -3.73 14.53
C ARG A 205 -1.67 -2.65 13.57
N LEU A 206 -2.50 -2.26 12.60
CA LEU A 206 -2.19 -1.17 11.69
C LEU A 206 -2.42 0.16 12.41
N SER A 207 -1.55 1.13 12.16
CA SER A 207 -1.59 2.41 12.89
C SER A 207 -2.77 3.28 12.43
N ALA A 208 -3.61 3.73 13.37
CA ALA A 208 -4.75 4.61 13.08
C ALA A 208 -4.31 5.94 12.45
N LEU A 209 -3.19 6.50 12.91
CA LEU A 209 -2.56 7.69 12.33
C LEU A 209 -2.28 7.49 10.84
N SER A 210 -1.93 6.25 10.47
CA SER A 210 -1.63 5.89 9.11
C SER A 210 -2.81 6.07 8.17
N LEU A 211 -3.94 5.52 8.59
CA LEU A 211 -5.18 5.63 7.87
C LEU A 211 -5.63 7.09 7.83
N ALA A 212 -5.57 7.80 8.96
CA ALA A 212 -6.00 9.20 9.05
C ALA A 212 -5.26 10.10 8.04
N LEU A 213 -3.94 9.91 7.88
CA LEU A 213 -3.14 10.63 6.89
C LEU A 213 -3.52 10.28 5.44
N VAL A 214 -3.77 9.01 5.13
CA VAL A 214 -4.24 8.60 3.79
C VAL A 214 -5.62 9.17 3.51
N VAL A 215 -6.55 9.08 4.47
CA VAL A 215 -7.90 9.62 4.35
C VAL A 215 -7.86 11.13 4.14
N PHE A 216 -7.01 11.86 4.88
CA PHE A 216 -6.79 13.28 4.67
C PHE A 216 -6.30 13.58 3.24
N LYS A 217 -5.32 12.82 2.76
CA LYS A 217 -4.78 12.97 1.40
C LYS A 217 -5.85 12.75 0.33
N GLU A 218 -6.51 11.59 0.37
CA GLU A 218 -7.42 11.12 -0.67
C GLU A 218 -8.76 11.87 -0.66
N ALA A 219 -9.23 12.33 0.50
CA ALA A 219 -10.55 12.96 0.61
C ALA A 219 -10.57 14.47 0.48
N GLY A 220 -9.43 15.16 0.53
CA GLY A 220 -9.43 16.62 0.53
C GLY A 220 -8.13 17.29 0.07
N LEU A 221 -6.96 16.74 0.40
CA LEU A 221 -5.70 17.40 0.04
C LEU A 221 -5.54 17.53 -1.48
N VAL A 222 -5.80 16.46 -2.24
CA VAL A 222 -5.64 16.47 -3.70
C VAL A 222 -6.51 17.53 -4.35
N THR A 223 -7.80 17.57 -4.01
CA THR A 223 -8.74 18.52 -4.61
C THR A 223 -8.42 19.97 -4.25
N LEU A 224 -7.88 20.19 -3.05
CA LEU A 224 -7.47 21.50 -2.56
C LEU A 224 -6.20 21.97 -3.28
N LEU A 225 -5.22 21.09 -3.50
CA LEU A 225 -4.03 21.40 -4.28
C LEU A 225 -4.43 21.75 -5.73
N ASP A 226 -5.33 20.99 -6.35
CA ASP A 226 -5.82 21.26 -7.71
C ASP A 226 -6.58 22.60 -7.81
N ALA A 227 -7.30 23.01 -6.76
CA ALA A 227 -7.96 24.31 -6.69
C ALA A 227 -6.94 25.46 -6.58
N ALA A 228 -5.91 25.28 -5.76
CA ALA A 228 -4.84 26.26 -5.61
C ALA A 228 -4.00 26.42 -6.88
N GLU A 229 -3.73 25.33 -7.61
CA GLU A 229 -3.04 25.36 -8.90
C GLU A 229 -3.83 26.13 -9.97
N ARG A 230 -5.17 26.09 -9.89
CA ARG A 230 -6.07 26.85 -10.77
C ARG A 230 -6.37 28.27 -10.30
N GLY A 231 -5.85 28.67 -9.13
CA GLY A 231 -6.13 29.97 -8.53
C GLY A 231 -7.58 30.13 -8.05
N ASP A 232 -8.31 29.04 -7.82
CA ASP A 232 -9.73 29.07 -7.44
C ASP A 232 -9.89 29.26 -5.91
N SER A 233 -9.76 30.51 -5.46
CA SER A 233 -9.97 30.91 -4.06
C SER A 233 -11.34 30.47 -3.52
N ALA A 234 -12.38 30.49 -4.35
CA ALA A 234 -13.74 30.15 -3.93
C ALA A 234 -13.88 28.65 -3.64
N GLN A 235 -13.28 27.79 -4.47
CA GLN A 235 -13.23 26.36 -4.23
C GLN A 235 -12.40 26.02 -2.99
N LEU A 236 -11.27 26.70 -2.77
CA LEU A 236 -10.46 26.54 -1.55
C LEU A 236 -11.27 26.85 -0.28
N ILE A 237 -11.98 27.99 -0.27
CA ILE A 237 -12.82 28.40 0.86
C ILE A 237 -13.90 27.36 1.15
N ARG A 238 -14.57 26.83 0.11
CA ARG A 238 -15.64 25.84 0.27
C ARG A 238 -15.15 24.50 0.83
N GLN A 239 -13.90 24.11 0.55
CA GLN A 239 -13.35 22.82 0.99
C GLN A 239 -12.68 22.88 2.36
N TYR A 240 -12.43 24.08 2.87
CA TYR A 240 -11.62 24.32 4.06
C TYR A 240 -12.14 23.58 5.30
N ASP A 241 -13.41 23.73 5.65
CA ASP A 241 -13.94 23.18 6.91
C ASP A 241 -13.85 21.65 6.94
N ASN A 242 -14.12 21.01 5.81
CA ASN A 242 -14.01 19.55 5.66
C ASN A 242 -12.56 19.09 5.81
N LEU A 243 -11.62 19.79 5.15
CA LEU A 243 -10.20 19.49 5.26
C LEU A 243 -9.67 19.71 6.68
N ASN A 244 -10.07 20.81 7.30
CA ASN A 244 -9.68 21.19 8.66
C ASN A 244 -10.15 20.14 9.69
N ALA A 245 -11.41 19.70 9.59
CA ALA A 245 -11.94 18.64 10.44
C ALA A 245 -11.14 17.33 10.30
N ARG A 246 -10.78 16.95 9.07
CA ARG A 246 -9.96 15.75 8.80
C ARG A 246 -8.55 15.88 9.34
N TRP A 247 -7.92 17.05 9.21
CA TRP A 247 -6.60 17.28 9.80
C TRP A 247 -6.65 17.28 11.33
N GLY A 248 -7.72 17.80 11.94
CA GLY A 248 -7.94 17.71 13.38
C GLY A 248 -7.98 16.26 13.89
N ALA A 249 -8.53 15.33 13.10
CA ALA A 249 -8.48 13.89 13.42
C ALA A 249 -7.05 13.31 13.37
N VAL A 250 -6.17 13.85 12.51
CA VAL A 250 -4.73 13.49 12.49
C VAL A 250 -4.03 14.03 13.74
N GLU A 251 -4.29 15.29 14.09
CA GLU A 251 -3.69 15.95 15.27
C GLU A 251 -4.12 15.31 16.59
N ALA A 252 -5.32 14.72 16.65
CA ALA A 252 -5.77 13.94 17.79
C ALA A 252 -4.96 12.65 18.01
N LEU A 253 -4.32 12.13 16.95
CA LEU A 253 -3.56 10.88 16.97
C LEU A 253 -2.04 11.11 17.09
N ALA A 254 -1.55 12.25 16.61
CA ALA A 254 -0.13 12.60 16.73
C ALA A 254 0.07 14.11 16.78
N THR A 255 1.03 14.51 17.61
CA THR A 255 1.51 15.89 17.71
C THR A 255 3.01 15.91 17.46
N GLY A 256 3.51 17.00 16.88
CA GLY A 256 4.92 17.12 16.52
C GLY A 256 5.19 18.30 15.58
N PRO A 257 6.46 18.69 15.41
CA PRO A 257 6.82 19.82 14.55
C PRO A 257 6.42 19.59 13.08
N GLU A 258 6.44 18.35 12.60
CA GLU A 258 6.00 17.98 11.26
C GLU A 258 4.49 18.21 11.08
N PHE A 259 3.68 17.82 12.07
CA PHE A 259 2.22 18.01 12.04
C PHE A 259 1.85 19.49 12.19
N ALA A 260 2.56 20.22 13.06
CA ALA A 260 2.40 21.67 13.21
C ALA A 260 2.77 22.42 11.91
N ALA A 261 3.78 21.95 11.17
CA ALA A 261 4.15 22.54 9.89
C ALA A 261 3.04 22.37 8.83
N VAL A 262 2.36 21.21 8.81
CA VAL A 262 1.22 21.00 7.91
C VAL A 262 0.05 21.89 8.31
N ARG A 263 -0.27 21.98 9.60
CA ARG A 263 -1.28 22.90 10.12
C ARG A 263 -1.01 24.34 9.67
N ALA A 264 0.20 24.84 9.90
CA ALA A 264 0.59 26.18 9.49
C ALA A 264 0.47 26.39 7.97
N ALA A 265 0.81 25.38 7.15
CA ALA A 265 0.67 25.47 5.70
C ALA A 265 -0.81 25.47 5.25
N ILE A 266 -1.69 24.72 5.91
CA ILE A 266 -3.15 24.74 5.67
C ILE A 266 -3.70 26.14 5.97
N GLU A 267 -3.38 26.71 7.13
CA GLU A 267 -3.86 28.04 7.52
C GLU A 267 -3.32 29.13 6.56
N ALA A 268 -2.03 29.10 6.23
CA ALA A 268 -1.43 30.08 5.33
C ALA A 268 -2.07 30.08 3.93
N LEU A 269 -2.36 28.88 3.39
CA LEU A 269 -3.06 28.75 2.12
C LEU A 269 -4.49 29.28 2.21
N MET A 270 -5.17 29.02 3.32
CA MET A 270 -6.53 29.50 3.55
C MET A 270 -6.59 31.02 3.68
N ASP A 271 -5.65 31.62 4.40
CA ASP A 271 -5.54 33.08 4.54
C ASP A 271 -5.28 33.74 3.19
N ALA A 272 -4.39 33.17 2.37
CA ALA A 272 -4.17 33.65 1.01
C ALA A 272 -5.45 33.56 0.14
N ALA A 273 -6.23 32.49 0.27
CA ALA A 273 -7.50 32.33 -0.44
C ALA A 273 -8.55 33.37 0.02
N ARG A 274 -8.68 33.61 1.34
CA ARG A 274 -9.59 34.63 1.90
C ARG A 274 -9.23 36.05 1.46
N LEU A 275 -7.93 36.34 1.37
CA LEU A 275 -7.40 37.61 0.91
C LEU A 275 -7.36 37.73 -0.62
N ASN A 276 -7.83 36.70 -1.33
CA ASN A 276 -7.82 36.59 -2.79
C ASN A 276 -6.43 36.80 -3.43
N GLN A 277 -5.37 36.39 -2.73
CA GLN A 277 -3.98 36.48 -3.17
C GLN A 277 -3.63 35.30 -4.09
N THR A 278 -4.27 35.25 -5.26
CA THR A 278 -4.18 34.14 -6.22
C THR A 278 -2.75 33.77 -6.61
N GLU A 279 -1.85 34.76 -6.67
CA GLU A 279 -0.43 34.60 -6.97
C GLU A 279 0.33 33.81 -5.89
N LYS A 280 -0.17 33.79 -4.64
CA LYS A 280 0.43 33.05 -3.52
C LYS A 280 -0.13 31.64 -3.36
N LEU A 281 -1.25 31.31 -4.01
CA LEU A 281 -1.90 30.01 -3.84
C LEU A 281 -1.03 28.86 -4.31
N LEU A 282 -0.45 28.95 -5.50
CA LEU A 282 0.43 27.91 -6.04
C LEU A 282 1.69 27.66 -5.18
N PRO A 283 2.49 28.67 -4.77
CA PRO A 283 3.65 28.42 -3.92
C PRO A 283 3.27 27.87 -2.54
N LEU A 284 2.16 28.30 -1.95
CA LEU A 284 1.65 27.76 -0.67
C LEU A 284 1.10 26.34 -0.81
N ALA A 285 0.48 25.99 -1.93
CA ALA A 285 0.08 24.61 -2.21
C ALA A 285 1.30 23.68 -2.32
N LYS A 286 2.39 24.14 -2.95
CA LYS A 286 3.65 23.40 -3.01
C LYS A 286 4.27 23.21 -1.62
N SER A 287 4.24 24.25 -0.76
CA SER A 287 4.75 24.13 0.61
C SER A 287 3.91 23.17 1.45
N LEU A 288 2.58 23.22 1.33
CA LEU A 288 1.66 22.28 1.97
C LEU A 288 1.94 20.84 1.52
N ARG A 289 2.11 20.60 0.22
CA ARG A 289 2.46 19.27 -0.32
C ARG A 289 3.78 18.76 0.24
N ALA A 290 4.79 19.62 0.37
CA ALA A 290 6.09 19.26 0.94
C ALA A 290 6.00 18.95 2.45
N ALA A 291 5.28 19.78 3.21
CA ALA A 291 5.05 19.58 4.64
C ALA A 291 4.30 18.27 4.89
N PHE A 292 3.23 18.03 4.14
CA PHE A 292 2.45 16.79 4.23
C PHE A 292 3.30 15.58 3.86
N GLY A 293 4.13 15.68 2.82
CA GLY A 293 5.09 14.63 2.48
C GLY A 293 5.96 14.27 3.67
N LYS A 294 6.57 15.25 4.35
CA LYS A 294 7.38 15.00 5.55
C LYS A 294 6.59 14.29 6.63
N ALA A 295 5.43 14.83 7.05
CA ALA A 295 4.59 14.23 8.09
C ALA A 295 4.12 12.81 7.72
N TYR A 296 3.84 12.56 6.44
CA TYR A 296 3.40 11.27 5.92
C TYR A 296 4.53 10.21 5.94
N PHE A 297 5.78 10.61 5.69
CA PHE A 297 6.93 9.69 5.70
C PHE A 297 7.61 9.55 7.08
N PHE A 298 7.46 10.51 8.00
CA PHE A 298 8.05 10.47 9.34
C PHE A 298 7.28 9.59 10.35
N ARG A 299 6.30 8.83 9.87
CA ARG A 299 5.27 8.18 10.69
C ARG A 299 5.72 6.85 11.33
N ASP A 300 6.94 6.42 11.10
CA ASP A 300 7.46 5.10 11.49
C ASP A 300 8.85 5.20 12.12
#